data_AF-A0A0F9MFN3-F1
#
_entry.id   AF-A0A0F9MFN3-F1
#
_cell.length_a   1.000
_cell.length_b   1.000
_cell.length_c   1.000
_cell.angle_alpha   90.00
_cell.angle_beta   90.00
_cell.angle_gamma   90.00
#
_symmetry.space_group_name_H-M   'P 1'
#
loop_
_entity.id
_entity.type
_entity.pdbx_description
1 polymer ?
#
loop_
_entity_poly.entity_id
_entity_poly.type
_entity_poly.pdbx_seq_one_letter_code
_entity_poly.pdbx_strand_id
1 'polypeptide(L)'
;MSWSVYLEDRTQKPDCNYGIPPEEFKPAYEGDEPCNIPCYPTVGVARHSEGGTYAVGGIENAELNITYNYGREFGGAIGYQDGFVQWLTDKKAKDVVSLLRVAVKKLGTERSDNYWASTPGNAGHALSILLGWAEQYPEAIFRVS
;
A
#
# COMPACT_ATOMS: atom_id res chain seq x y z
N MET A 1 -9.29 4.69 11.91
CA MET A 1 -8.99 3.49 11.10
C MET A 1 -8.32 3.94 9.81
N SER A 2 -7.24 3.28 9.45
CA SER A 2 -6.41 3.54 8.26
C SER A 2 -6.09 2.21 7.60
N TRP A 3 -5.73 2.23 6.32
CA TRP A 3 -5.11 1.13 5.61
C TRP A 3 -3.61 1.36 5.52
N SER A 4 -2.82 0.30 5.63
CA SER A 4 -1.42 0.33 5.21
C SER A 4 -1.30 -0.32 3.85
N VAL A 5 -0.74 0.41 2.88
CA VAL A 5 -0.52 -0.05 1.52
C VAL A 5 0.96 -0.28 1.31
N TYR A 6 1.32 -1.47 0.84
CA TYR A 6 2.67 -1.90 0.55
C TYR A 6 2.80 -2.25 -0.93
N LEU A 7 3.97 -2.00 -1.51
CA LEU A 7 4.33 -2.52 -2.83
C LEU A 7 5.44 -3.58 -2.68
N GLU A 8 5.03 -4.84 -2.71
CA GLU A 8 5.87 -6.00 -2.44
C GLU A 8 6.66 -6.48 -3.66
N ASP A 9 7.95 -6.75 -3.48
CA ASP A 9 8.78 -7.49 -4.43
C ASP A 9 8.66 -9.00 -4.19
N ARG A 10 7.69 -9.62 -4.84
CA ARG A 10 7.48 -11.07 -4.76
C ARG A 10 8.44 -11.89 -5.64
N THR A 11 9.43 -11.26 -6.26
CA THR A 11 10.54 -11.99 -6.92
C THR A 11 11.60 -12.42 -5.91
N GLN A 12 11.63 -11.78 -4.74
CA GLN A 12 12.50 -12.13 -3.62
C GLN A 12 11.87 -13.19 -2.71
N LYS A 13 12.70 -13.78 -1.85
CA LYS A 13 12.22 -14.71 -0.82
C LYS A 13 11.38 -13.95 0.21
N PRO A 14 10.38 -14.60 0.84
CA PRO A 14 9.66 -14.00 1.96
C PRO A 14 10.62 -13.61 3.10
N ASP A 15 10.35 -12.48 3.75
CA ASP A 15 11.15 -11.92 4.86
C ASP A 15 10.83 -12.55 6.22
N CYS A 16 9.73 -13.29 6.30
CA CYS A 16 9.31 -14.04 7.47
C CYS A 16 9.43 -15.54 7.24
N ASN A 17 9.31 -16.29 8.34
CA ASN A 17 9.24 -17.74 8.39
C ASN A 17 7.92 -18.27 7.77
N TYR A 18 7.60 -17.85 6.55
CA TYR A 18 6.41 -18.25 5.82
C TYR A 18 6.52 -19.67 5.31
N GLY A 19 5.48 -20.47 5.56
CA GLY A 19 5.41 -21.85 5.10
C GLY A 19 6.42 -22.77 5.79
N ILE A 20 7.11 -22.30 6.85
CA ILE A 20 7.90 -23.17 7.72
C ILE A 20 6.92 -24.02 8.54
N PRO A 21 7.03 -25.36 8.47
CA PRO A 21 6.21 -26.23 9.31
C PRO A 21 6.39 -25.89 10.79
N PRO A 22 5.33 -25.95 11.64
CA PRO A 22 5.44 -25.63 13.07
C PRO A 22 6.58 -26.36 13.79
N GLU A 23 6.91 -27.57 13.36
CA GLU A 23 8.02 -28.39 13.86
C GLU A 23 9.42 -27.84 13.55
N GLU A 24 9.57 -27.04 12.49
CA GLU A 24 10.84 -26.42 12.06
C GLU A 24 10.93 -24.94 12.47
N PHE A 25 9.82 -24.35 12.95
CA PHE A 25 9.77 -22.95 13.36
C PHE A 25 10.57 -22.73 14.64
N LYS A 26 11.49 -21.76 14.59
CA LYS A 26 12.26 -21.29 15.75
C LYS A 26 11.70 -19.94 16.19
N PRO A 27 10.81 -19.92 17.20
CA PRO A 27 10.23 -18.68 17.70
C PRO A 27 11.32 -17.74 18.24
N ALA A 28 11.17 -16.44 18.02
CA ALA A 28 12.05 -15.45 18.64
C ALA A 28 11.63 -15.21 20.10
N TYR A 29 10.34 -15.32 20.37
CA TYR A 29 9.70 -15.18 21.68
C TYR A 29 8.74 -16.33 21.97
N GLU A 30 8.56 -16.68 23.24
CA GLU A 30 7.60 -17.68 23.67
C GLU A 30 6.17 -17.29 23.23
N GLY A 31 5.50 -18.19 22.51
CA GLY A 31 4.17 -17.95 21.95
C GLY A 31 4.14 -17.45 20.51
N ASP A 32 5.29 -17.18 19.89
CA ASP A 32 5.34 -16.93 18.44
C ASP A 32 4.88 -18.18 17.68
N GLU A 33 4.09 -17.98 16.62
CA GLU A 33 3.68 -19.02 15.68
C GLU A 33 4.26 -18.73 14.29
N PRO A 34 4.51 -19.76 13.46
CA PRO A 34 4.95 -19.55 12.08
C PRO A 34 3.92 -18.73 11.30
N CYS A 35 4.41 -17.77 10.51
CA CYS A 35 3.54 -16.94 9.69
C CYS A 35 2.85 -17.79 8.62
N ASN A 36 1.52 -17.80 8.62
CA ASN A 36 0.71 -18.50 7.62
C ASN A 36 0.39 -17.64 6.38
N ILE A 37 0.86 -16.38 6.34
CA ILE A 37 0.73 -15.46 5.22
C ILE A 37 2.14 -15.02 4.79
N PRO A 38 2.48 -15.10 3.49
CA PRO A 38 3.81 -14.70 3.06
C PRO A 38 3.93 -13.19 3.19
N CYS A 39 4.99 -12.72 3.84
CA CYS A 39 5.39 -11.32 3.80
C CYS A 39 6.61 -11.22 2.89
N TYR A 40 6.51 -10.39 1.86
CA TYR A 40 7.61 -10.18 0.92
C TYR A 40 8.27 -8.83 1.22
N PRO A 41 9.55 -8.67 0.87
CA PRO A 41 10.21 -7.37 0.93
C PRO A 41 9.39 -6.30 0.20
N THR A 42 9.27 -5.12 0.80
CA THR A 42 8.70 -3.97 0.10
C THR A 42 9.79 -3.34 -0.78
N VAL A 43 9.45 -2.89 -1.99
CA VAL A 43 10.41 -2.24 -2.88
C VAL A 43 10.95 -0.94 -2.25
N GLY A 44 12.23 -0.67 -2.44
CA GLY A 44 12.86 0.57 -1.98
C GLY A 44 12.45 1.76 -2.85
N VAL A 45 12.22 2.93 -2.26
CA VAL A 45 11.85 4.18 -2.94
C VAL A 45 12.68 5.34 -2.42
N ALA A 46 12.59 6.50 -3.09
CA ALA A 46 13.14 7.73 -2.54
C ALA A 46 12.49 8.01 -1.17
N ARG A 47 13.31 8.44 -0.21
CA ARG A 47 12.87 8.72 1.16
C ARG A 47 11.68 9.68 1.16
N HIS A 48 10.63 9.32 1.89
CA HIS A 48 9.42 10.13 1.98
C HIS A 48 8.84 10.18 3.41
N SER A 49 7.91 11.10 3.62
CA SER A 49 7.21 11.36 4.89
C SER A 49 5.73 11.63 4.61
N GLU A 50 5.13 10.72 3.86
CA GLU A 50 3.76 10.81 3.34
C GLU A 50 2.85 9.82 4.09
N GLY A 51 1.54 10.06 4.02
CA GLY A 51 0.53 9.24 4.71
C GLY A 51 0.20 9.73 6.12
N GLY A 52 -0.65 8.97 6.82
CA GLY A 52 -1.17 9.33 8.14
C GLY A 52 -0.18 9.11 9.28
N THR A 53 0.70 8.12 9.13
CA THR A 53 1.76 7.77 10.08
C THR A 53 3.00 7.34 9.29
N TYR A 54 4.17 7.80 9.71
CA TYR A 54 5.48 7.42 9.16
C TYR A 54 6.56 7.54 10.25
N ALA A 55 7.71 6.90 10.03
CA ALA A 55 8.83 6.96 10.97
C ALA A 55 9.45 8.38 11.03
N VAL A 56 9.87 8.81 12.22
CA VAL A 56 10.58 10.10 12.37
C VAL A 56 11.88 10.04 11.56
N GLY A 57 12.04 10.97 10.61
CA GLY A 57 13.15 10.97 9.65
C GLY A 57 12.78 10.40 8.27
N GLY A 58 11.56 9.90 8.10
CA GLY A 58 11.05 9.36 6.85
C GLY A 58 11.29 7.85 6.69
N ILE A 59 10.76 7.31 5.60
CA ILE A 59 10.86 5.90 5.24
C ILE A 59 11.35 5.77 3.78
N GLU A 60 12.08 4.70 3.49
CA GLU A 60 12.68 4.40 2.17
C GLU A 60 12.05 3.17 1.50
N ASN A 61 10.97 2.64 2.06
CA ASN A 61 10.19 1.53 1.50
C ASN A 61 8.88 2.08 0.95
N ALA A 62 8.35 1.48 -0.12
CA ALA A 62 7.05 1.79 -0.71
C ALA A 62 5.88 1.36 0.21
N GLU A 63 5.77 2.02 1.37
CA GLU A 63 4.72 1.84 2.36
C GLU A 63 3.97 3.17 2.57
N LEU A 64 2.65 3.15 2.48
CA LEU A 64 1.82 4.33 2.68
C LEU A 64 0.64 4.02 3.61
N ASN A 65 0.55 4.74 4.73
CA ASN A 65 -0.61 4.71 5.59
C ASN A 65 -1.69 5.68 5.08
N ILE A 66 -2.83 5.16 4.65
CA ILE A 66 -3.94 5.92 4.06
C ILE A 66 -5.14 5.90 5.00
N THR A 67 -5.73 7.04 5.30
CA THR A 67 -6.95 7.10 6.13
C THR A 67 -8.15 6.46 5.44
N TYR A 68 -8.96 5.69 6.19
CA TYR A 68 -10.13 4.97 5.66
C TYR A 68 -11.18 5.90 5.04
N ASN A 69 -11.31 7.13 5.54
CA ASN A 69 -12.34 8.06 5.07
C ASN A 69 -12.15 8.51 3.62
N TYR A 70 -10.99 8.31 3.00
CA TYR A 70 -10.80 8.51 1.56
C TYR A 70 -11.55 7.48 0.71
N GLY A 71 -12.06 6.39 1.30
CA GLY A 71 -12.74 5.31 0.60
C GLY A 71 -13.91 5.75 -0.28
N ARG A 72 -14.62 6.82 0.09
CA ARG A 72 -15.69 7.38 -0.75
C ARG A 72 -15.13 7.99 -2.04
N GLU A 73 -14.04 8.75 -1.93
CA GLU A 73 -13.37 9.38 -3.07
C GLU A 73 -12.77 8.32 -3.99
N PHE A 74 -12.13 7.31 -3.41
CA PHE A 74 -11.57 6.18 -4.16
C PHE A 74 -12.65 5.40 -4.90
N GLY A 75 -13.75 5.02 -4.24
CA GLY A 75 -14.87 4.32 -4.87
C GLY A 75 -15.48 5.14 -6.00
N GLY A 76 -15.66 6.45 -5.82
CA GLY A 76 -16.16 7.35 -6.85
C GLY A 76 -15.20 7.52 -8.04
N ALA A 77 -13.89 7.46 -7.81
CA ALA A 77 -12.88 7.65 -8.85
C ALA A 77 -12.56 6.39 -9.66
N ILE A 78 -12.46 5.25 -8.96
CA ILE A 78 -12.00 3.96 -9.50
C ILE A 78 -13.18 3.07 -9.89
N GLY A 79 -14.31 3.17 -9.18
CA GLY A 79 -15.51 2.39 -9.45
C GLY A 79 -15.51 0.96 -8.90
N TYR A 80 -14.74 0.66 -7.85
CA TYR A 80 -14.81 -0.65 -7.20
C TYR A 80 -16.11 -0.82 -6.39
N GLN A 81 -16.62 -2.05 -6.30
CA GLN A 81 -17.80 -2.40 -5.50
C GLN A 81 -17.44 -2.97 -4.13
N ASP A 82 -16.35 -3.74 -4.05
CA ASP A 82 -16.03 -4.57 -2.87
C ASP A 82 -15.17 -3.88 -1.80
N GLY A 83 -14.73 -2.64 -2.04
CA GLY A 83 -13.86 -1.88 -1.13
C GLY A 83 -12.43 -1.70 -1.66
N PHE A 84 -11.69 -0.73 -1.09
CA PHE A 84 -10.33 -0.39 -1.51
C PHE A 84 -9.34 -1.54 -1.30
N VAL A 85 -9.45 -2.24 -0.16
CA VAL A 85 -8.59 -3.37 0.21
C VAL A 85 -8.75 -4.51 -0.80
N GLN A 86 -9.99 -4.95 -1.04
CA GLN A 86 -10.34 -6.00 -2.00
C GLN A 86 -9.95 -5.61 -3.42
N TRP A 87 -10.08 -4.32 -3.75
CA TRP A 87 -9.72 -3.83 -5.06
C TRP A 87 -8.21 -3.80 -5.31
N LEU A 88 -7.35 -3.48 -4.34
CA LEU A 88 -5.93 -3.26 -4.63
C LEU A 88 -5.04 -4.46 -4.28
N THR A 89 -5.40 -5.25 -3.26
CA THR A 89 -4.60 -6.38 -2.81
C THR A 89 -4.37 -7.42 -3.92
N ASP A 90 -3.15 -7.95 -3.98
CA ASP A 90 -2.66 -8.94 -4.95
C ASP A 90 -2.66 -8.48 -6.41
N LYS A 91 -2.89 -7.18 -6.68
CA LYS A 91 -2.75 -6.64 -8.02
C LYS A 91 -1.31 -6.29 -8.33
N LYS A 92 -0.87 -6.69 -9.52
CA LYS A 92 0.42 -6.27 -10.06
C LYS A 92 0.39 -4.79 -10.40
N ALA A 93 1.48 -4.08 -10.10
CA ALA A 93 1.55 -2.64 -10.26
C ALA A 93 1.17 -2.18 -11.68
N LYS A 94 1.75 -2.81 -12.71
CA LYS A 94 1.47 -2.47 -14.11
C LYS A 94 0.00 -2.61 -14.51
N ASP A 95 -0.73 -3.52 -13.87
CA ASP A 95 -2.13 -3.81 -14.23
C ASP A 95 -3.08 -2.72 -13.72
N VAL A 96 -2.65 -1.91 -12.74
CA VAL A 96 -3.46 -0.84 -12.15
C VAL A 96 -3.04 0.57 -12.56
N VAL A 97 -1.87 0.75 -13.19
CA VAL A 97 -1.33 2.07 -13.59
C VAL A 97 -2.36 2.92 -14.35
N SER A 98 -3.00 2.36 -15.38
CA SER A 98 -3.96 3.11 -16.20
C SER A 98 -5.15 3.62 -15.39
N LEU A 99 -5.65 2.80 -14.46
CA LEU A 99 -6.80 3.14 -13.63
C LEU A 99 -6.42 4.16 -12.54
N LEU A 100 -5.25 4.00 -11.92
CA LEU A 100 -4.68 4.98 -11.00
C LEU A 100 -4.51 6.34 -11.68
N ARG A 101 -3.98 6.39 -12.90
CA ARG A 101 -3.82 7.65 -13.66
C ARG A 101 -5.15 8.36 -13.89
N VAL A 102 -6.20 7.62 -14.26
CA VAL A 102 -7.56 8.18 -14.44
C VAL A 102 -8.09 8.70 -13.10
N ALA A 103 -7.94 7.94 -12.02
CA ALA A 103 -8.42 8.34 -10.70
C ALA A 103 -7.70 9.60 -10.18
N VAL A 104 -6.38 9.67 -10.29
CA VAL A 104 -5.58 10.85 -9.93
C VAL A 104 -6.01 12.07 -10.72
N LYS A 105 -6.21 11.93 -12.04
CA LYS A 105 -6.69 13.04 -12.88
C LYS A 105 -8.09 13.52 -12.47
N LYS A 106 -8.97 12.60 -12.09
CA LYS A 106 -10.35 12.91 -11.70
C LYS A 106 -10.44 13.60 -10.34
N LEU A 107 -9.62 13.17 -9.39
CA LEU A 107 -9.61 13.69 -8.01
C LEU A 107 -8.77 14.96 -7.87
N GLY A 108 -7.75 15.12 -8.72
CA GLY A 108 -6.71 16.14 -8.54
C GLY A 108 -5.76 15.78 -7.39
N THR A 109 -4.75 16.60 -7.16
CA THR A 109 -3.73 16.38 -6.11
C THR A 109 -3.53 17.61 -5.23
N GLU A 110 -4.42 18.60 -5.31
CA GLU A 110 -4.36 19.80 -4.47
C GLU A 110 -4.81 19.47 -3.05
N ARG A 111 -3.83 19.29 -2.16
CA ARG A 111 -4.06 18.90 -0.77
C ARG A 111 -4.63 20.03 0.07
N SER A 112 -5.41 19.63 1.07
CA SER A 112 -5.74 20.48 2.22
C SER A 112 -4.65 20.36 3.29
N ASP A 113 -4.49 21.38 4.13
CA ASP A 113 -3.59 21.36 5.30
C ASP A 113 -3.97 20.26 6.31
N ASN A 114 -5.23 19.83 6.32
CA ASN A 114 -5.67 18.72 7.15
C ASN A 114 -5.62 17.41 6.35
N TYR A 115 -4.60 16.59 6.62
CA TYR A 115 -4.49 15.24 6.05
C TYR A 115 -5.77 14.44 6.27
N TRP A 116 -6.36 14.46 7.47
CA TRP A 116 -7.54 13.66 7.77
C TRP A 116 -8.82 14.13 7.06
N ALA A 117 -8.80 15.27 6.36
CA ALA A 117 -9.95 15.72 5.60
C ALA A 117 -10.15 14.87 4.34
N SER A 118 -11.33 14.26 4.20
CA SER A 118 -11.72 13.52 3.00
C SER A 118 -12.05 14.49 1.87
N THR A 119 -11.02 15.06 1.25
CA THR A 119 -11.15 15.91 0.06
C THR A 119 -10.68 15.14 -1.18
N PRO A 120 -11.20 15.46 -2.38
CA PRO A 120 -10.72 14.86 -3.62
C PRO A 120 -9.20 14.98 -3.77
N GLY A 121 -8.64 16.17 -3.53
CA GLY A 121 -7.20 16.39 -3.70
C GLY A 121 -6.32 15.63 -2.70
N ASN A 122 -6.75 15.47 -1.45
CA ASN A 122 -6.04 14.61 -0.48
C ASN A 122 -6.04 13.14 -0.91
N ALA A 123 -7.20 12.63 -1.33
CA ALA A 123 -7.33 11.26 -1.81
C ALA A 123 -6.53 11.04 -3.10
N GLY A 124 -6.62 11.96 -4.06
CA GLY A 124 -5.90 11.87 -5.32
C GLY A 124 -4.38 12.02 -5.15
N HIS A 125 -3.91 12.81 -4.18
CA HIS A 125 -2.49 12.84 -3.81
C HIS A 125 -2.00 11.47 -3.33
N ALA A 126 -2.74 10.80 -2.45
CA ALA A 126 -2.39 9.45 -2.01
C ALA A 126 -2.32 8.47 -3.19
N LEU A 127 -3.30 8.49 -4.11
CA LEU A 127 -3.27 7.67 -5.33
C LEU A 127 -2.12 8.04 -6.27
N SER A 128 -1.68 9.30 -6.28
CA SER A 128 -0.57 9.74 -7.12
C SER A 128 0.78 9.17 -6.66
N ILE A 129 0.95 8.99 -5.35
CA ILE A 129 2.11 8.29 -4.79
C ILE A 129 2.09 6.83 -5.24
N LEU A 130 0.96 6.14 -5.07
CA LEU A 130 0.81 4.74 -5.50
C LEU A 130 1.03 4.59 -7.01
N LEU A 131 0.56 5.55 -7.82
CA LEU A 131 0.80 5.59 -9.26
C LEU A 131 2.30 5.69 -9.57
N GLY A 132 3.02 6.62 -8.93
CA GLY A 132 4.45 6.79 -9.14
C GLY A 132 5.23 5.52 -8.81
N TRP A 133 4.89 4.85 -7.71
CA TRP A 133 5.50 3.55 -7.36
C TRP A 133 5.14 2.46 -8.36
N ALA A 134 3.88 2.40 -8.82
CA ALA A 134 3.45 1.41 -9.80
C ALA A 134 4.14 1.59 -11.17
N GLU A 135 4.40 2.83 -11.58
CA GLU A 135 5.17 3.15 -12.77
C GLU A 135 6.65 2.77 -12.63
N GLN A 136 7.23 2.98 -11.44
CA GLN A 136 8.62 2.66 -11.15
C GLN A 136 8.87 1.15 -11.03
N TYR A 137 7.92 0.40 -10.46
CA TYR A 137 8.04 -1.02 -10.15
C TYR A 137 6.90 -1.84 -10.78
N PRO A 138 6.83 -1.96 -12.11
CA PRO A 138 5.70 -2.57 -12.81
C PRO A 138 5.45 -4.04 -12.44
N GLU A 139 6.47 -4.75 -11.97
CA GLU A 139 6.38 -6.17 -11.62
C GLU A 139 6.03 -6.43 -10.15
N ALA A 140 6.10 -5.41 -9.29
CA ALA A 140 5.77 -5.52 -7.87
C ALA A 140 4.26 -5.68 -7.66
N ILE A 141 3.86 -6.16 -6.48
CA ILE A 141 2.47 -6.52 -6.16
C ILE A 141 1.99 -5.68 -4.98
N PHE A 142 0.82 -5.06 -5.14
CA PHE A 142 0.21 -4.31 -4.06
C PHE A 142 -0.36 -5.24 -2.99
N ARG A 143 -0.18 -4.84 -1.73
CA ARG A 143 -0.83 -5.43 -0.57
C ARG A 143 -1.44 -4.35 0.30
N VAL A 144 -2.63 -4.60 0.81
CA VAL A 144 -3.31 -3.70 1.73
C VAL A 144 -3.69 -4.45 3.01
N SER A 145 -3.39 -3.86 4.17
CA SER A 145 -3.75 -4.36 5.51
C SER A 145 -4.50 -3.31 6.33
#